data_AF-A0A0C9YZS0-F1
#
_entry.id   AF-A0A0C9YZS0-F1
#
_cell.length_a   1.000
_cell.length_b   1.000
_cell.length_c   1.000
_cell.angle_alpha   90.00
_cell.angle_beta   90.00
_cell.angle_gamma   90.00
#
_symmetry.space_group_name_H-M   'P 1'
#
loop_
_entity.id
_entity.type
_entity.pdbx_description
1 polymer ?
#
loop_
_entity_poly.entity_id
_entity_poly.type
_entity_poly.pdbx_seq_one_letter_code
_entity_poly.pdbx_strand_id
1 'polypeptide(L)'
;MVPARECQVFDIPVIYIWDVVTWNHQHSKHAAEESSTLSPIAKYWIGLACFVQNPLSEHAALGTHITAILLRDENQHLIPKEKLLIALERVLVDMTNKVRVEIKHVVMDFYYQHLLSLVCGLGPWKVNALVRKIATPVSNLYKSANYQIFLNAAGFSCIPWDSDSKSAKNPHMDEDGPDPLDATHIHPKDYELARKMVTDALELDEENIHGEHRSHMVSLIMDDDDNERKLNLNLTEFAVNMFEANEDHRLHTECGP
;
A
#
# COMPACT_ATOMS: atom_id res chain seq x y z
N MET A 1 49.03 -20.35 22.45
CA MET A 1 47.60 -20.65 22.68
C MET A 1 46.81 -19.44 22.21
N VAL A 2 46.18 -19.52 21.04
CA VAL A 2 45.23 -18.51 20.55
C VAL A 2 43.91 -18.80 21.25
N PRO A 3 43.22 -17.82 21.86
CA PRO A 3 41.95 -18.08 22.52
C PRO A 3 40.93 -18.53 21.47
N ALA A 4 40.24 -19.63 21.76
CA ALA A 4 39.11 -20.09 20.96
C ALA A 4 38.09 -18.95 20.89
N ARG A 5 37.77 -18.50 19.68
CA ARG A 5 36.68 -17.55 19.46
C ARG A 5 35.42 -18.20 20.01
N GLU A 6 34.76 -17.54 20.96
CA GLU A 6 33.41 -17.88 21.37
C GLU A 6 32.56 -17.94 20.11
N CYS A 7 32.08 -19.15 19.78
CA CYS A 7 31.15 -19.35 18.67
C CYS A 7 29.84 -18.73 19.14
N GLN A 8 29.56 -17.49 18.73
CA GLN A 8 28.27 -16.86 18.96
C GLN A 8 27.22 -17.76 18.29
N VAL A 9 26.46 -18.49 19.11
CA VAL A 9 25.34 -19.29 18.65
C VAL A 9 24.22 -18.31 18.35
N PHE A 10 24.13 -17.88 17.09
CA PHE A 10 22.96 -17.15 16.64
C PHE A 10 21.82 -18.16 16.51
N ASP A 11 20.78 -18.01 17.34
CA ASP A 11 19.49 -18.70 17.16
C ASP A 11 18.78 -18.10 15.94
N ILE A 12 19.28 -18.42 14.74
CA ILE A 12 18.69 -17.99 13.48
C ILE A 12 17.54 -18.94 13.16
N PRO A 13 16.29 -18.43 13.04
CA PRO A 13 15.16 -19.29 12.73
C PRO A 13 15.31 -19.89 11.34
N VAL A 14 15.22 -21.23 11.26
CA VAL A 14 15.18 -21.95 9.99
C VAL A 14 13.71 -22.18 9.63
N ILE A 15 13.29 -21.60 8.51
CA ILE A 15 11.92 -21.70 8.00
C ILE A 15 11.90 -22.48 6.68
N TYR A 16 10.94 -23.39 6.56
CA TYR A 16 10.65 -24.08 5.31
C TYR A 16 9.61 -23.28 4.52
N ILE A 17 9.92 -22.99 3.26
CA ILE A 17 9.09 -22.18 2.38
C ILE A 17 8.61 -23.03 1.22
N TRP A 18 7.41 -22.75 0.74
CA TRP A 18 6.89 -23.39 -0.44
C TRP A 18 7.48 -22.74 -1.69
N ASP A 19 8.23 -23.52 -2.46
CA ASP A 19 9.16 -23.01 -3.47
C ASP A 19 8.59 -23.03 -4.90
N VAL A 20 7.31 -23.35 -5.09
CA VAL A 20 6.68 -23.49 -6.42
C VAL A 20 6.76 -22.20 -7.24
N VAL A 21 6.67 -21.04 -6.58
CA VAL A 21 6.83 -19.73 -7.24
C VAL A 21 8.28 -19.52 -7.66
N THR A 22 9.21 -19.76 -6.75
CA THR A 22 10.66 -19.57 -6.94
C THR A 22 11.23 -20.49 -8.02
N TRP A 23 10.67 -21.71 -8.14
CA TRP A 23 11.01 -22.66 -9.18
C TRP A 23 10.67 -22.15 -10.59
N ASN A 24 9.56 -21.44 -10.72
CA ASN A 24 9.17 -20.78 -11.97
C ASN A 24 10.01 -19.51 -12.20
N HIS A 25 10.31 -18.76 -11.14
CA HIS A 25 11.11 -17.55 -11.20
C HIS A 25 12.51 -17.78 -11.83
N GLN A 26 13.22 -18.85 -11.45
CA GLN A 26 14.59 -19.10 -11.94
C GLN A 26 14.70 -19.21 -13.48
N HIS A 27 13.60 -19.60 -14.15
CA HIS A 27 13.49 -19.75 -15.60
C HIS A 27 12.75 -18.58 -16.27
N SER A 28 12.32 -17.58 -15.49
CA SER A 28 11.60 -16.43 -16.01
C SER A 28 12.53 -15.50 -16.80
N LYS A 29 11.93 -14.75 -17.73
CA LYS A 29 12.65 -13.70 -18.48
C LYS A 29 13.15 -12.60 -17.54
N HIS A 30 12.35 -12.25 -16.54
CA HIS A 30 12.71 -11.26 -15.53
C HIS A 30 14.00 -11.65 -14.79
N ALA A 31 14.08 -12.87 -14.27
CA ALA A 31 15.28 -13.35 -13.58
C ALA A 31 16.52 -13.44 -14.50
N ALA A 32 16.30 -13.61 -15.81
CA ALA A 32 17.37 -13.57 -16.81
C ALA A 32 17.86 -12.15 -17.06
N GLU A 33 17.00 -11.14 -17.00
CA GLU A 33 17.33 -9.73 -17.20
C GLU A 33 18.04 -9.13 -15.97
N GLU A 34 17.49 -9.36 -14.77
CA GLU A 34 18.02 -8.80 -13.52
C GLU A 34 19.35 -9.45 -13.09
N SER A 35 19.45 -10.76 -13.27
CA SER A 35 20.57 -11.57 -12.77
C SER A 35 21.19 -12.42 -13.89
N SER A 36 21.49 -11.80 -15.03
CA SER A 36 22.00 -12.49 -16.23
C SER A 36 23.27 -13.31 -16.01
N THR A 37 24.13 -12.91 -15.08
CA THR A 37 25.42 -13.56 -14.77
C THR A 37 25.31 -14.72 -13.78
N LEU A 38 24.16 -14.87 -13.11
CA LEU A 38 23.98 -15.86 -12.06
C LEU A 38 23.51 -17.22 -12.61
N SER A 39 23.93 -18.28 -11.93
CA SER A 39 23.46 -19.64 -12.21
C SER A 39 21.97 -19.80 -11.85
N PRO A 40 21.26 -20.77 -12.46
CA PRO A 40 19.84 -21.01 -12.15
C PRO A 40 19.59 -21.25 -10.66
N ILE A 41 20.48 -21.99 -9.98
CA ILE A 41 20.36 -22.25 -8.55
C ILE A 41 20.52 -20.98 -7.71
N ALA A 42 21.40 -20.05 -8.10
CA ALA A 42 21.54 -18.77 -7.43
C ALA A 42 20.27 -17.91 -7.59
N LYS A 43 19.65 -17.93 -8.77
CA LYS A 43 18.36 -17.25 -9.02
C LYS A 43 17.23 -17.85 -8.20
N TYR A 44 17.23 -19.18 -8.03
CA TYR A 44 16.28 -19.87 -7.14
C TYR A 44 16.41 -19.37 -5.69
N TRP A 45 17.64 -19.28 -5.15
CA TRP A 45 17.87 -18.75 -3.81
C TRP A 45 17.45 -17.29 -3.64
N ILE A 46 17.67 -16.45 -4.67
CA ILE A 46 17.21 -15.06 -4.68
C ILE A 46 15.68 -15.02 -4.64
N GLY A 47 15.00 -15.77 -5.52
CA GLY A 47 13.54 -15.85 -5.51
C GLY A 47 12.99 -16.34 -4.17
N LEU A 48 13.67 -17.26 -3.51
CA LEU A 48 13.29 -17.76 -2.17
C LEU A 48 13.46 -16.68 -1.10
N ALA A 49 14.53 -15.88 -1.14
CA ALA A 49 14.70 -14.74 -0.26
C ALA A 49 13.64 -13.66 -0.50
N CYS A 50 13.36 -13.32 -1.76
CA CYS A 50 12.34 -12.33 -2.13
C CYS A 50 10.93 -12.80 -1.74
N PHE A 51 10.63 -14.09 -1.89
CA PHE A 51 9.35 -14.67 -1.45
C PHE A 51 9.12 -14.56 0.06
N VAL A 52 10.18 -14.72 0.86
CA VAL A 52 10.10 -14.54 2.31
C VAL A 52 9.83 -13.08 2.67
N GLN A 53 10.43 -12.15 1.93
CA GLN A 53 10.25 -10.72 2.17
C GLN A 53 8.87 -10.24 1.72
N ASN A 54 8.43 -10.64 0.53
CA ASN A 54 7.17 -10.21 -0.05
C ASN A 54 6.57 -11.28 -0.99
N PRO A 55 5.77 -12.22 -0.45
CA PRO A 55 5.18 -13.28 -1.25
C PRO A 55 4.17 -12.74 -2.28
N LEU A 56 3.52 -11.61 -1.99
CA LEU A 56 2.53 -11.00 -2.87
C LEU A 56 3.19 -10.50 -4.17
N SER A 57 4.36 -9.86 -4.06
CA SER A 57 5.11 -9.38 -5.22
C SER A 57 5.57 -10.54 -6.12
N GLU A 58 6.05 -11.62 -5.52
CA GLU A 58 6.46 -12.83 -6.25
C GLU A 58 5.29 -13.46 -7.03
N HIS A 59 4.11 -13.53 -6.42
CA HIS A 59 2.92 -14.02 -7.12
C HIS A 59 2.48 -13.07 -8.24
N ALA A 60 2.57 -11.76 -8.03
CA ALA A 60 2.23 -10.77 -9.05
C ALA A 60 3.20 -10.80 -10.26
N ALA A 61 4.49 -11.03 -10.02
CA ALA A 61 5.52 -11.09 -11.06
C ALA A 61 5.33 -12.26 -12.04
N LEU A 62 4.64 -13.34 -11.65
CA LEU A 62 4.34 -14.46 -12.55
C LEU A 62 3.32 -14.10 -13.64
N GLY A 63 2.46 -13.11 -13.40
CA GLY A 63 1.41 -12.71 -14.34
C GLY A 63 0.53 -13.88 -14.78
N THR A 64 0.39 -14.09 -16.09
CA THR A 64 -0.46 -15.17 -16.65
C THR A 64 0.04 -16.59 -16.32
N HIS A 65 1.33 -16.73 -15.96
CA HIS A 65 1.92 -18.00 -15.55
C HIS A 65 1.51 -18.44 -14.14
N ILE A 66 0.76 -17.62 -13.40
CA ILE A 66 0.24 -17.97 -12.08
C ILE A 66 -0.63 -19.24 -12.09
N THR A 67 -1.28 -19.54 -13.22
CA THR A 67 -2.07 -20.77 -13.42
C THR A 67 -1.23 -22.05 -13.41
N ALA A 68 0.09 -21.95 -13.58
CA ALA A 68 1.02 -23.08 -13.50
C ALA A 68 1.36 -23.46 -12.05
N ILE A 69 1.04 -22.61 -11.06
CA ILE A 69 1.18 -22.97 -9.66
C ILE A 69 0.15 -24.06 -9.36
N LEU A 70 0.63 -25.21 -8.93
CA LEU A 70 -0.21 -26.28 -8.40
C LEU A 70 -0.69 -25.85 -7.01
N LEU A 71 -1.95 -25.45 -6.89
CA LEU A 71 -2.60 -25.28 -5.61
C LEU A 71 -2.73 -26.66 -4.94
N ARG A 72 -2.93 -26.66 -3.62
CA ARG A 72 -3.03 -27.88 -2.81
C ARG A 72 -4.19 -28.82 -3.22
N ASP A 73 -5.07 -28.40 -4.13
CA ASP A 73 -6.22 -29.17 -4.61
C ASP A 73 -5.87 -29.98 -5.87
N GLU A 74 -6.12 -31.28 -5.80
CA GLU A 74 -5.90 -32.23 -6.91
C GLU A 74 -6.80 -31.92 -8.13
N ASN A 75 -7.92 -31.22 -7.92
CA ASN A 75 -8.93 -30.97 -8.95
C ASN A 75 -8.68 -29.72 -9.80
N GLN A 76 -7.60 -28.98 -9.59
CA GLN A 76 -7.30 -27.76 -10.35
C GLN A 76 -7.30 -27.98 -11.87
N HIS A 77 -6.86 -29.17 -12.31
CA HIS A 77 -6.83 -29.54 -13.73
C HIS A 77 -8.22 -29.68 -14.39
N LEU A 78 -9.29 -29.78 -13.60
CA LEU A 78 -10.68 -29.85 -14.08
C LEU A 78 -11.23 -28.46 -14.45
N ILE A 79 -10.56 -27.39 -14.03
CA ILE A 79 -11.00 -26.01 -14.25
C ILE A 79 -10.36 -25.47 -15.54
N PRO A 80 -11.13 -24.88 -16.47
CA PRO A 80 -10.57 -24.17 -17.61
C PRO A 80 -9.58 -23.09 -17.15
N LYS A 81 -8.43 -23.02 -17.82
CA LYS A 81 -7.33 -22.11 -17.43
C LYS A 81 -7.77 -20.66 -17.35
N GLU A 82 -8.69 -20.23 -18.20
CA GLU A 82 -9.23 -18.87 -18.23
C GLU A 82 -10.01 -18.56 -16.96
N LYS A 83 -10.84 -19.49 -16.48
CA LYS A 83 -11.61 -19.31 -15.23
C LYS A 83 -10.69 -19.30 -14.02
N LEU A 84 -9.68 -20.17 -14.02
CA LEU A 84 -8.68 -20.22 -12.96
C LEU A 84 -7.88 -18.90 -12.89
N LEU A 85 -7.45 -18.39 -14.04
CA LEU A 85 -6.72 -17.12 -14.14
C LEU A 85 -7.55 -15.97 -13.58
N ILE A 86 -8.82 -15.83 -13.97
CA ILE A 86 -9.71 -14.78 -13.46
C ILE A 86 -9.87 -14.88 -11.93
N ALA A 87 -10.03 -16.09 -11.40
CA ALA A 87 -10.17 -16.30 -9.97
C ALA A 87 -8.89 -15.91 -9.21
N LEU A 88 -7.71 -16.30 -9.71
CA LEU A 88 -6.43 -15.98 -9.10
C LEU A 88 -6.10 -14.49 -9.19
N GLU A 89 -6.33 -13.86 -10.34
CA GLU A 89 -6.16 -12.41 -10.51
C GLU A 89 -7.05 -11.64 -9.55
N ARG A 90 -8.30 -12.06 -9.36
CA ARG A 90 -9.21 -11.42 -8.40
C ARG A 90 -8.66 -11.49 -6.97
N VAL A 91 -8.15 -12.64 -6.54
CA VAL A 91 -7.53 -12.78 -5.21
C VAL A 91 -6.30 -11.87 -5.08
N LEU A 92 -5.47 -11.79 -6.11
CA LEU A 92 -4.31 -10.88 -6.10
C LEU A 92 -4.73 -9.42 -6.03
N VAL A 93 -5.76 -9.01 -6.76
CA VAL A 93 -6.33 -7.66 -6.69
C VAL A 93 -6.84 -7.39 -5.27
N ASP A 94 -7.64 -8.28 -4.69
CA ASP A 94 -8.19 -8.11 -3.34
C ASP A 94 -7.08 -7.98 -2.29
N MET A 95 -6.05 -8.85 -2.35
CA MET A 95 -4.92 -8.80 -1.43
C MET A 95 -4.04 -7.57 -1.63
N THR A 96 -3.80 -7.16 -2.87
CA THR A 96 -3.01 -5.95 -3.18
C THR A 96 -3.69 -4.69 -2.68
N ASN A 97 -5.00 -4.57 -2.88
CA ASN A 97 -5.76 -3.44 -2.37
C ASN A 97 -5.81 -3.45 -0.83
N LYS A 98 -5.84 -4.62 -0.18
CA LYS A 98 -5.79 -4.73 1.27
C LYS A 98 -4.45 -4.27 1.87
N VAL A 99 -3.33 -4.68 1.26
CA VAL A 99 -1.97 -4.33 1.73
C VAL A 99 -1.58 -2.91 1.36
N ARG A 100 -2.19 -2.36 0.29
CA ARG A 100 -1.87 -1.09 -0.37
C ARG A 100 -0.48 -1.10 -1.01
N VAL A 101 -0.30 -0.19 -1.96
CA VAL A 101 0.95 -0.06 -2.71
C VAL A 101 1.55 1.31 -2.47
N GLU A 102 2.83 1.34 -2.09
CA GLU A 102 3.56 2.58 -1.91
C GLU A 102 4.03 3.12 -3.26
N ILE A 103 3.56 4.32 -3.63
CA ILE A 103 3.87 4.92 -4.94
C ILE A 103 5.38 5.19 -5.09
N LYS A 104 6.04 5.67 -4.03
CA LYS A 104 7.48 5.98 -4.06
C LYS A 104 8.31 4.74 -4.37
N HIS A 105 8.00 3.61 -3.74
CA HIS A 105 8.69 2.35 -3.96
C HIS A 105 8.54 1.86 -5.40
N VAL A 106 7.34 1.97 -5.97
CA VAL A 106 7.05 1.56 -7.35
C VAL A 106 7.83 2.35 -8.41
N VAL A 107 8.15 3.62 -8.13
CA VAL A 107 8.95 4.45 -9.05
C VAL A 107 10.42 4.05 -9.02
N MET A 108 10.92 3.60 -7.87
CA MET A 108 12.31 3.19 -7.68
C MET A 108 12.57 1.75 -8.12
N ASP A 109 11.60 0.86 -7.93
CA ASP A 109 11.73 -0.56 -8.22
C ASP A 109 10.72 -1.02 -9.28
N PHE A 110 11.24 -1.52 -10.40
CA PHE A 110 10.43 -2.08 -11.49
C PHE A 110 9.64 -3.31 -11.05
N TYR A 111 10.17 -4.10 -10.12
CA TYR A 111 9.52 -5.31 -9.62
C TYR A 111 8.17 -5.01 -8.97
N TYR A 112 8.11 -3.92 -8.21
CA TYR A 112 6.90 -3.45 -7.54
C TYR A 112 5.86 -2.86 -8.51
N GLN A 113 6.22 -2.55 -9.76
CA GLN A 113 5.27 -2.05 -10.76
C GLN A 113 4.22 -3.09 -11.16
N HIS A 114 4.54 -4.39 -11.01
CA HIS A 114 3.58 -5.47 -11.23
C HIS A 114 2.40 -5.38 -10.25
N LEU A 115 2.66 -5.03 -8.98
CA LEU A 115 1.62 -4.83 -7.98
C LEU A 115 0.73 -3.62 -8.29
N LEU A 116 1.31 -2.54 -8.79
CA LEU A 116 0.54 -1.35 -9.14
C LEU A 116 -0.52 -1.63 -10.22
N SER A 117 -0.29 -2.62 -11.08
CA SER A 117 -1.26 -3.03 -12.12
C SER A 117 -2.45 -3.80 -11.57
N LEU A 118 -2.35 -4.30 -10.33
CA LEU A 118 -3.40 -5.04 -9.61
C LEU A 118 -4.23 -4.13 -8.69
N VAL A 119 -3.85 -2.85 -8.55
CA VAL A 119 -4.64 -1.87 -7.81
C VAL A 119 -5.92 -1.55 -8.58
N CYS A 120 -7.05 -1.42 -7.88
CA CYS A 120 -8.33 -1.21 -8.54
C CYS A 120 -8.34 0.11 -9.34
N GLY A 121 -8.89 0.06 -10.55
CA GLY A 121 -8.92 1.19 -11.47
C GLY A 121 -7.60 1.42 -12.24
N LEU A 122 -6.50 0.83 -11.79
CA LEU A 122 -5.24 0.76 -12.52
C LEU A 122 -5.18 -0.51 -13.36
N GLY A 123 -4.45 -0.43 -14.44
CA GLY A 123 -4.18 -1.55 -15.34
C GLY A 123 -2.85 -1.27 -16.05
N PRO A 124 -2.26 -2.25 -16.74
CA PRO A 124 -0.87 -2.17 -17.18
C PRO A 124 -0.56 -0.93 -18.02
N TRP A 125 -1.51 -0.51 -18.87
CA TRP A 125 -1.36 0.69 -19.69
C TRP A 125 -1.41 1.99 -18.86
N LYS A 126 -2.29 2.05 -17.86
CA LYS A 126 -2.43 3.20 -16.95
C LYS A 126 -1.24 3.30 -16.01
N VAL A 127 -0.72 2.17 -15.54
CA VAL A 127 0.48 2.09 -14.71
C VAL A 127 1.69 2.64 -15.46
N ASN A 128 1.92 2.17 -16.69
CA ASN A 128 3.03 2.68 -17.50
C ASN A 128 2.92 4.20 -17.75
N ALA A 129 1.72 4.71 -17.98
CA ALA A 129 1.50 6.15 -18.11
C ALA A 129 1.75 6.89 -16.79
N LEU A 130 1.32 6.32 -15.66
CA LEU A 130 1.49 6.90 -14.33
C LEU A 130 2.97 6.95 -13.93
N VAL A 131 3.71 5.83 -14.06
CA VAL A 131 5.15 5.75 -13.75
C VAL A 131 5.95 6.76 -14.57
N ARG A 132 5.68 6.90 -15.88
CA ARG A 132 6.33 7.90 -16.73
C ARG A 132 6.06 9.34 -16.29
N LYS A 133 4.85 9.62 -15.83
CA LYS A 133 4.48 10.95 -15.33
C LYS A 133 5.14 11.25 -13.98
N ILE A 134 5.21 10.28 -13.08
CA ILE A 134 5.88 10.45 -11.78
C ILE A 134 7.40 10.60 -11.92
N ALA A 135 8.00 9.88 -12.87
CA ALA A 135 9.42 10.03 -13.19
C ALA A 135 9.78 11.42 -13.73
N THR A 136 8.79 12.23 -14.14
CA THR A 136 8.99 13.61 -14.56
C THR A 136 8.82 14.53 -13.35
N PRO A 137 9.86 15.26 -12.90
CA PRO A 137 9.87 16.00 -11.63
C PRO A 137 8.91 17.19 -11.54
N VAL A 138 8.11 17.45 -12.58
CA VAL A 138 7.27 18.65 -12.75
C VAL A 138 5.77 18.34 -12.60
N SER A 139 5.39 17.07 -12.38
CA SER A 139 3.99 16.67 -12.37
C SER A 139 3.48 16.42 -10.95
N ASN A 140 2.61 17.30 -10.45
CA ASN A 140 1.74 16.97 -9.31
C ASN A 140 0.92 15.73 -9.70
N LEU A 141 1.13 14.61 -9.00
CA LEU A 141 0.40 13.35 -9.15
C LEU A 141 -1.12 13.57 -9.26
N TYR A 142 -1.61 14.51 -8.44
CA TYR A 142 -3.00 14.93 -8.32
C TYR A 142 -3.62 15.52 -9.60
N LYS A 143 -2.83 16.12 -10.50
CA LYS A 143 -3.35 16.86 -11.67
C LYS A 143 -3.34 16.05 -12.97
N SER A 144 -2.78 14.83 -12.98
CA SER A 144 -2.38 14.17 -14.23
C SER A 144 -3.17 12.91 -14.62
N ALA A 145 -3.89 12.27 -13.69
CA ALA A 145 -4.76 11.13 -14.00
C ALA A 145 -6.21 11.61 -14.18
N ASN A 146 -7.01 10.92 -15.01
CA ASN A 146 -8.46 11.17 -15.02
C ASN A 146 -8.95 11.06 -13.57
N TYR A 147 -9.55 12.13 -13.06
CA TYR A 147 -9.91 12.27 -11.64
C TYR A 147 -10.61 11.03 -11.05
N GLN A 148 -11.47 10.38 -11.84
CA GLN A 148 -12.14 9.12 -11.44
C GLN A 148 -11.20 7.92 -11.26
N ILE A 149 -10.16 7.79 -12.09
CA ILE A 149 -9.15 6.72 -11.95
C ILE A 149 -8.29 6.98 -10.72
N PHE A 150 -7.94 8.25 -10.48
CA PHE A 150 -7.21 8.66 -9.30
C PHE A 150 -8.00 8.37 -8.04
N LEU A 151 -9.26 8.79 -7.95
CA LEU A 151 -10.13 8.49 -6.80
C LEU A 151 -10.20 6.98 -6.55
N ASN A 152 -10.48 6.18 -7.57
CA ASN A 152 -10.56 4.74 -7.40
C ASN A 152 -9.26 4.10 -6.88
N ALA A 153 -8.09 4.67 -7.17
CA ALA A 153 -6.79 4.14 -6.75
C ALA A 153 -6.23 4.82 -5.49
N ALA A 154 -6.76 5.99 -5.11
CA ALA A 154 -6.20 6.83 -4.07
C ALA A 154 -6.30 6.18 -2.68
N GLY A 155 -7.44 5.53 -2.38
CA GLY A 155 -7.60 4.82 -1.11
C GLY A 155 -6.68 3.60 -0.95
N PHE A 156 -6.11 3.10 -2.05
CA PHE A 156 -5.28 1.88 -2.08
C PHE A 156 -3.81 2.16 -2.33
N SER A 157 -3.46 3.43 -2.53
CA SER A 157 -2.09 3.90 -2.68
C SER A 157 -1.68 4.61 -1.40
N CYS A 158 -0.47 4.35 -0.90
CA CYS A 158 0.06 5.07 0.26
C CYS A 158 1.19 6.00 -0.18
N ILE A 159 1.29 7.14 0.49
CA ILE A 159 2.51 7.93 0.55
C ILE A 159 2.92 7.95 2.03
N PRO A 160 4.01 7.28 2.43
CA PRO A 160 4.39 7.25 3.84
C PRO A 160 4.65 8.67 4.33
N TRP A 161 4.05 8.97 5.48
CA TRP A 161 4.29 10.19 6.23
C TRP A 161 5.60 10.04 6.97
N ASP A 162 6.57 10.89 6.62
CA ASP A 162 7.88 10.92 7.25
C ASP A 162 7.93 12.16 8.16
N SER A 163 7.76 11.95 9.46
CA SER A 163 7.73 13.00 10.48
C SER A 163 9.07 13.76 10.59
N ASP A 164 10.16 13.18 10.06
CA ASP A 164 11.48 13.80 9.94
C ASP A 164 11.63 14.74 8.73
N SER A 165 10.64 14.81 7.84
CA SER A 165 10.64 15.78 6.75
C SER A 165 10.46 17.19 7.33
N LYS A 166 11.55 17.96 7.33
CA LYS A 166 11.69 19.34 7.86
C LYS A 166 10.69 20.38 7.28
N SER A 167 9.71 19.95 6.50
CA SER A 167 8.58 20.74 6.00
C SER A 167 7.61 21.14 7.12
N ALA A 168 7.49 20.32 8.18
CA ALA A 168 6.57 20.58 9.30
C ALA A 168 6.86 21.86 10.12
N LYS A 169 7.97 22.56 9.86
CA LYS A 169 8.36 23.79 10.58
C LYS A 169 8.09 25.09 9.82
N ASN A 170 7.49 25.01 8.63
CA ASN A 170 7.04 26.19 7.89
C ASN A 170 5.51 26.18 7.76
N PRO A 171 4.76 26.83 8.67
CA PRO A 171 3.30 26.97 8.62
C PRO A 171 2.74 27.68 7.37
N HIS A 172 3.61 28.08 6.44
CA HIS A 172 3.27 28.79 5.20
C HIS A 172 3.60 28.00 3.92
N MET A 173 3.97 26.71 4.01
CA MET A 173 4.30 25.89 2.84
C MET A 173 3.09 25.08 2.37
N ASP A 174 2.47 25.61 1.32
CA ASP A 174 1.71 24.99 0.23
C ASP A 174 0.52 24.06 0.56
N GLU A 175 -0.70 24.51 0.24
CA GLU A 175 -1.90 23.65 0.07
C GLU A 175 -1.70 22.48 -0.92
N ASP A 176 -0.59 22.46 -1.67
CA ASP A 176 -0.23 21.42 -2.65
C ASP A 176 0.77 20.37 -2.07
N GLY A 177 1.10 20.42 -0.78
CA GLY A 177 1.99 19.47 -0.08
C GLY A 177 1.35 18.11 0.27
N PRO A 178 2.14 17.11 0.69
CA PRO A 178 1.60 15.83 1.17
C PRO A 178 0.77 16.04 2.45
N ASP A 179 -0.40 15.39 2.53
CA ASP A 179 -1.27 15.45 3.70
C ASP A 179 -0.94 14.29 4.65
N PRO A 180 -0.92 14.49 6.00
CA PRO A 180 -0.81 13.40 6.96
C PRO A 180 -1.79 12.23 6.69
N LEU A 181 -2.97 12.53 6.16
CA LEU A 181 -3.99 11.54 5.81
C LEU A 181 -3.60 10.64 4.63
N ASP A 182 -2.62 11.02 3.79
CA ASP A 182 -2.16 10.21 2.65
C ASP A 182 -1.48 8.90 3.08
N ALA A 183 -1.04 8.81 4.35
CA ALA A 183 -0.54 7.57 4.95
C ALA A 183 -1.66 6.63 5.42
N THR A 184 -2.88 7.14 5.61
CA THR A 184 -4.02 6.38 6.15
C THR A 184 -4.86 5.70 5.08
N HIS A 185 -5.69 4.73 5.47
CA HIS A 185 -6.67 4.10 4.58
C HIS A 185 -7.88 5.00 4.25
N ILE A 186 -7.89 6.23 4.76
CA ILE A 186 -8.99 7.17 4.53
C ILE A 186 -8.90 7.65 3.09
N HIS A 187 -10.01 7.56 2.37
CA HIS A 187 -10.06 8.00 0.99
C HIS A 187 -10.10 9.55 0.94
N PRO A 188 -9.47 10.23 -0.05
CA PRO A 188 -9.42 11.70 -0.11
C PRO A 188 -10.78 12.41 -0.08
N LYS A 189 -11.85 11.75 -0.56
CA LYS A 189 -13.25 12.24 -0.47
C LYS A 189 -13.73 12.41 0.98
N ASP A 190 -13.12 11.69 1.91
CA ASP A 190 -13.49 11.63 3.32
C ASP A 190 -12.47 12.38 4.21
N TYR A 191 -11.51 13.12 3.64
CA TYR A 191 -10.54 13.90 4.41
C TYR A 191 -11.20 15.00 5.25
N GLU A 192 -12.18 15.70 4.70
CA GLU A 192 -12.93 16.73 5.45
C GLU A 192 -13.68 16.13 6.64
N LEU A 193 -14.25 14.94 6.45
CA LEU A 193 -14.92 14.18 7.49
C LEU A 193 -13.94 13.76 8.59
N ALA A 194 -12.81 13.18 8.22
CA ALA A 194 -11.77 12.76 9.16
C ALA A 194 -11.24 13.94 9.99
N ARG A 195 -11.02 15.10 9.37
CA ARG A 195 -10.62 16.33 10.08
C ARG A 195 -11.68 16.78 11.07
N LYS A 196 -12.96 16.75 10.69
CA LYS A 196 -14.07 17.08 11.59
C LYS A 196 -14.15 16.12 12.79
N MET A 197 -14.03 14.80 12.54
CA MET A 197 -14.00 13.80 13.61
C MET A 197 -12.86 14.06 14.59
N VAL A 198 -11.68 14.41 14.09
CA VAL A 198 -10.51 14.78 14.91
C VAL A 198 -10.79 16.03 15.76
N THR A 199 -11.35 17.08 15.17
CA THR A 199 -11.71 18.31 15.90
C THR A 199 -12.72 18.03 17.00
N ASP A 200 -13.77 17.27 16.70
CA ASP A 200 -14.84 16.94 17.65
C ASP A 200 -14.32 16.05 18.78
N ALA A 201 -13.42 15.10 18.48
CA ALA A 201 -12.80 14.24 19.48
C ALA A 201 -11.85 14.99 20.44
N LEU A 202 -11.24 16.09 19.98
CA LEU A 202 -10.39 16.94 20.83
C LEU A 202 -11.16 18.04 21.57
N GLU A 203 -12.48 18.13 21.40
CA GLU A 203 -13.34 19.19 21.98
C GLU A 203 -12.77 20.61 21.78
N LEU A 204 -12.14 20.86 20.62
CA LEU A 204 -11.53 22.15 20.33
C LEU A 204 -12.59 23.15 19.88
N ASP A 205 -12.66 24.30 20.56
CA ASP A 205 -13.49 25.42 20.13
C ASP A 205 -13.07 25.89 18.73
N GLU A 206 -14.06 26.18 17.87
CA GLU A 206 -13.86 26.60 16.47
C GLU A 206 -12.92 27.82 16.33
N GLU A 207 -12.82 28.66 17.36
CA GLU A 207 -11.95 29.83 17.42
C GLU A 207 -10.45 29.49 17.54
N ASN A 208 -10.09 28.32 18.08
CA ASN A 208 -8.70 27.86 18.20
C ASN A 208 -8.12 27.31 16.88
N ILE A 209 -8.96 27.15 15.84
CA ILE A 209 -8.59 26.56 14.55
C ILE A 209 -8.14 27.65 13.54
N HIS A 210 -8.29 28.93 13.89
CA HIS A 210 -8.00 30.04 12.99
C HIS A 210 -6.49 30.33 12.88
N GLY A 211 -5.87 29.87 11.79
CA GLY A 211 -4.54 30.32 11.35
C GLY A 211 -3.55 29.21 10.97
N GLU A 212 -3.89 27.94 11.20
CA GLU A 212 -3.03 26.78 10.93
C GLU A 212 -3.51 25.95 9.72
N HIS A 213 -2.66 25.05 9.21
CA HIS A 213 -3.03 24.15 8.11
C HIS A 213 -4.20 23.23 8.51
N ARG A 214 -5.14 22.97 7.59
CA ARG A 214 -6.38 22.20 7.87
C ARG A 214 -6.14 20.79 8.43
N SER A 215 -4.97 20.20 8.20
CA SER A 215 -4.57 18.87 8.70
C SER A 215 -3.56 18.93 9.85
N HIS A 216 -3.28 20.10 10.44
CA HIS A 216 -2.32 20.20 11.55
C HIS A 216 -2.79 19.37 12.76
N MET A 217 -4.08 19.45 13.10
CA MET A 217 -4.67 18.67 14.19
C MET A 217 -4.53 17.16 13.98
N VAL A 218 -4.66 16.70 12.74
CA VAL A 218 -4.46 15.29 12.38
C VAL A 218 -3.02 14.86 12.67
N SER A 219 -2.04 15.68 12.28
CA SER A 219 -0.63 15.39 12.58
C SER A 219 -0.37 15.32 14.08
N LEU A 220 -0.96 16.24 14.87
CA LEU A 220 -0.81 16.23 16.33
C LEU A 220 -1.37 14.96 16.96
N ILE A 221 -2.52 14.46 16.50
CA ILE A 221 -3.07 13.20 16.99
C ILE A 221 -2.23 12.01 16.55
N MET A 222 -1.71 12.01 15.32
CA MET A 222 -0.90 10.89 14.82
C MET A 222 0.42 10.73 15.59
N ASP A 223 1.01 11.83 16.05
CA ASP A 223 2.24 11.83 16.84
C ASP A 223 2.01 11.59 18.35
N ASP A 224 0.75 11.50 18.80
CA ASP A 224 0.38 11.32 20.21
C ASP A 224 0.34 9.85 20.62
N ASP A 225 1.01 9.50 21.72
CA ASP A 225 1.04 8.13 22.25
C ASP A 225 -0.31 7.66 22.83
N ASP A 226 -1.20 8.59 23.24
CA ASP A 226 -2.52 8.30 23.80
C ASP A 226 -3.66 8.47 22.75
N ASN A 227 -3.34 8.43 21.46
CA ASN A 227 -4.28 8.70 20.36
C ASN A 227 -5.56 7.84 20.40
N GLU A 228 -5.47 6.55 20.73
CA GLU A 228 -6.61 5.62 20.80
C GLU A 228 -7.64 6.07 21.84
N ARG A 229 -7.19 6.64 22.96
CA ARG A 229 -8.08 7.13 24.02
C ARG A 229 -8.73 8.45 23.64
N LYS A 230 -7.98 9.33 22.98
CA LYS A 230 -8.46 10.64 22.53
C LYS A 230 -9.47 10.51 21.39
N LEU A 231 -9.33 9.48 20.55
CA LEU A 231 -10.26 9.16 19.47
C LEU A 231 -11.45 8.28 19.91
N ASN A 232 -11.72 8.16 21.22
CA ASN A 232 -12.83 7.36 21.74
C ASN A 232 -14.18 8.09 21.60
N LEU A 233 -14.56 8.38 20.37
CA LEU A 233 -15.83 9.00 19.99
C LEU A 233 -16.90 7.92 19.80
N ASN A 234 -18.14 8.22 20.17
CA ASN A 234 -19.28 7.37 19.82
C ASN A 234 -19.62 7.53 18.34
N LEU A 235 -19.05 6.66 17.50
CA LEU A 235 -19.22 6.68 16.04
C LEU A 235 -20.69 6.60 15.61
N THR A 236 -21.54 5.91 16.36
CA THR A 236 -22.97 5.76 16.00
C THR A 236 -23.72 7.08 16.14
N GLU A 237 -23.44 7.82 17.22
CA GLU A 237 -24.07 9.12 17.48
C GLU A 237 -23.52 10.19 16.52
N PHE A 238 -22.22 10.15 16.26
CA PHE A 238 -21.59 11.03 15.27
C PHE A 238 -22.19 10.84 13.87
N ALA A 239 -22.33 9.58 13.41
CA ALA A 239 -22.91 9.26 12.12
C ALA A 239 -24.36 9.77 11.98
N VAL A 240 -25.17 9.65 13.03
CA VAL A 240 -26.56 10.14 13.05
C VAL A 240 -26.59 11.66 12.97
N ASN A 241 -25.78 12.35 13.78
CA ASN A 241 -25.70 13.82 13.76
C ASN A 241 -25.25 14.34 12.38
N MET A 242 -24.31 13.64 11.73
CA MET A 242 -23.88 13.97 10.37
C MET A 242 -24.98 13.71 9.33
N PHE A 243 -25.72 12.61 9.47
CA PHE A 243 -26.81 12.27 8.57
C PHE A 243 -27.92 13.32 8.60
N GLU A 244 -28.29 13.77 9.80
CA GLU A 244 -29.30 14.82 10.01
C GLU A 244 -28.84 16.18 9.46
N ALA A 245 -27.53 16.46 9.48
CA ALA A 245 -26.97 17.71 8.99
C ALA A 245 -26.78 17.76 7.45
N ASN A 246 -26.43 16.64 6.81
CA ASN A 246 -25.91 16.64 5.44
C ASN A 246 -26.59 15.68 4.43
N GLU A 247 -27.62 14.91 4.82
CA GLU A 247 -28.32 13.93 3.95
C GLU A 247 -27.38 12.90 3.25
N ASP A 248 -26.20 12.61 3.80
CA ASP A 248 -25.20 11.73 3.17
C ASP A 248 -25.12 10.36 3.88
N HIS A 249 -25.24 9.27 3.12
CA HIS A 249 -25.30 7.90 3.65
C HIS A 249 -23.88 7.30 3.79
N ARG A 250 -23.15 7.53 4.89
CA ARG A 250 -21.75 7.06 5.05
C ARG A 250 -21.44 6.17 6.25
N LEU A 251 -22.43 5.46 6.80
CA LEU A 251 -22.26 4.57 7.98
C LEU A 251 -21.11 3.53 7.88
N HIS A 252 -20.77 3.06 6.68
CA HIS A 252 -19.72 2.04 6.49
C HIS A 252 -18.29 2.61 6.33
N THR A 253 -18.13 3.91 6.12
CA THR A 253 -16.80 4.53 6.03
C THR A 253 -16.22 4.78 7.42
N GLU A 254 -17.09 4.93 8.43
CA GLU A 254 -16.73 5.35 9.79
C GLU A 254 -16.47 4.17 10.73
N CYS A 255 -17.08 3.01 10.45
CA CYS A 255 -16.78 1.76 11.12
C CYS A 255 -15.73 1.01 10.29
N GLY A 256 -14.47 1.04 10.73
CA GLY A 256 -13.41 0.21 10.15
C GLY A 256 -13.78 -1.29 10.15
N PRO A 257 -13.10 -2.11 9.31
CA PRO A 257 -13.26 -3.56 9.34
C PRO A 257 -12.84 -4.16 10.69
#